data_AF-A0A919EWH7-F1
#
_entry.id   AF-A0A919EWH7-F1
#
_cell.length_a   1.000
_cell.length_b   1.000
_cell.length_c   1.000
_cell.angle_alpha   90.00
_cell.angle_beta   90.00
_cell.angle_gamma   90.00
#
_symmetry.space_group_name_H-M   'P 1'
#
loop_
_entity.id
_entity.type
_entity.pdbx_description
1 polymer ?
#
loop_
_entity_poly.entity_id
_entity_poly.type
_entity_poly.pdbx_seq_one_letter_code
_entity_poly.pdbx_strand_id
1 'polypeptide(L)'
;MYWQVMDPSAGWATIAYDPDTLQPGAVQTKYYVLAQFTRHIRPGMTILDTGASYAAAALDRPARRLVIVAANTSSSAQTLTFDLSRFSAATGGPAGLVPRWNTVTTGGDRYTAHSDTYLNGRSLSVPFAAKSVQTLQIDGITV
;
A
#
# COMPACT_ATOMS: atom_id res chain seq x y z
N MET A 1 -2.19 -5.50 -15.92
CA MET A 1 -2.27 -4.20 -16.60
C MET A 1 -3.60 -3.54 -16.28
N TYR A 2 -3.63 -2.22 -16.13
CA TYR A 2 -4.90 -1.49 -16.10
C TYR A 2 -5.33 -1.20 -17.54
N TRP A 3 -6.64 -1.32 -17.84
CA TRP A 3 -7.14 -1.31 -19.22
C TRP A 3 -6.91 0.04 -19.91
N GLN A 4 -7.41 1.13 -19.31
CA GLN A 4 -7.23 2.49 -19.82
C GLN A 4 -6.81 3.44 -18.69
N VAL A 5 -5.63 4.04 -18.81
CA VAL A 5 -5.16 5.03 -17.84
C VAL A 5 -6.08 6.26 -17.84
N MET A 6 -6.44 6.72 -19.04
CA MET A 6 -7.34 7.85 -19.32
C MET A 6 -8.48 7.39 -20.23
N ASP A 7 -9.71 7.75 -19.91
CA ASP A 7 -10.91 7.45 -20.70
C ASP A 7 -12.04 8.45 -20.36
N PRO A 8 -12.95 8.77 -21.31
CA PRO A 8 -14.14 9.58 -21.03
C PRO A 8 -15.07 8.97 -19.97
N SER A 9 -15.10 7.64 -19.86
CA SER A 9 -15.78 6.92 -18.79
C SER A 9 -14.90 6.84 -17.55
N ALA A 10 -15.25 7.62 -16.52
CA ALA A 10 -14.60 7.55 -15.20
C ALA A 10 -14.64 6.14 -14.58
N GLY A 11 -15.63 5.32 -14.96
CA GLY A 11 -15.73 3.92 -14.55
C GLY A 11 -14.59 3.06 -15.09
N TRP A 12 -14.00 3.42 -16.23
CA TRP A 12 -12.91 2.70 -16.88
C TRP A 12 -11.55 3.36 -16.67
N ALA A 13 -11.50 4.67 -16.49
CA ALA A 13 -10.25 5.41 -16.32
C ALA A 13 -9.67 5.39 -14.90
N THR A 14 -8.35 5.56 -14.79
CA THR A 14 -7.71 6.02 -13.53
C THR A 14 -7.69 7.54 -13.40
N ILE A 15 -7.68 8.25 -14.53
CA ILE A 15 -7.77 9.71 -14.61
C ILE A 15 -8.84 10.01 -15.67
N ALA A 16 -9.90 10.73 -15.31
CA ALA A 16 -10.94 11.08 -16.27
C ALA A 16 -10.33 11.88 -17.44
N TYR A 17 -10.91 11.77 -18.63
CA TYR A 17 -10.44 12.49 -19.81
C TYR A 17 -11.61 13.16 -20.51
N ASP A 18 -11.45 14.43 -20.86
CA ASP A 18 -12.44 15.17 -21.62
C ASP A 18 -12.03 15.21 -23.09
N PRO A 19 -12.75 14.53 -24.00
CA PRO A 19 -12.41 14.51 -25.42
C PRO A 19 -12.72 15.82 -26.15
N ASP A 20 -13.59 16.69 -25.61
CA ASP A 20 -13.93 17.96 -26.26
C ASP A 20 -12.83 19.00 -26.02
N THR A 21 -12.22 18.98 -24.83
CA THR A 21 -11.13 19.89 -24.46
C THR A 21 -9.74 19.27 -24.57
N LEU A 22 -9.67 17.96 -24.79
CA LEU A 22 -8.44 17.15 -24.80
C LEU A 22 -7.64 17.24 -23.48
N GLN A 23 -8.31 17.48 -22.35
CA GLN A 23 -7.66 17.67 -21.05
C GLN A 23 -7.91 16.51 -20.08
N PRO A 24 -6.97 16.24 -19.14
CA PRO A 24 -7.23 15.36 -18.02
C PRO A 24 -8.20 16.02 -17.04
N GLY A 25 -9.13 15.23 -16.52
CA GLY A 25 -10.06 15.60 -15.46
C GLY A 25 -9.68 15.01 -14.10
N ALA A 26 -10.70 14.65 -13.33
CA ALA A 26 -10.52 14.14 -11.97
C ALA A 26 -9.74 12.82 -11.92
N VAL A 27 -8.79 12.73 -10.98
CA VAL A 27 -8.10 11.50 -10.63
C VAL A 27 -9.04 10.60 -9.81
N GLN A 28 -9.23 9.37 -10.26
CA GLN A 28 -10.15 8.42 -9.66
C GLN A 28 -9.51 7.70 -8.47
N THR A 29 -10.30 7.27 -7.49
CA THR A 29 -9.80 6.59 -6.27
C THR A 29 -8.95 5.36 -6.60
N LYS A 30 -9.28 4.63 -7.66
CA LYS A 30 -8.50 3.47 -8.14
C LYS A 30 -7.07 3.80 -8.58
N TYR A 31 -6.78 5.04 -8.98
CA TYR A 31 -5.42 5.50 -9.23
C TYR A 31 -4.59 5.45 -7.96
N TYR A 32 -5.17 5.89 -6.84
CA TYR A 32 -4.48 5.88 -5.54
C TYR A 32 -4.31 4.46 -5.02
N VAL A 33 -5.28 3.56 -5.26
CA VAL A 33 -5.10 2.11 -5.02
C VAL A 33 -3.95 1.56 -5.85
N LEU A 34 -3.86 1.89 -7.15
CA LEU A 34 -2.73 1.49 -7.99
C LEU A 34 -1.40 2.04 -7.44
N ALA A 35 -1.40 3.30 -6.99
CA ALA A 35 -0.22 3.95 -6.43
C ALA A 35 0.31 3.27 -5.16
N GLN A 36 -0.58 2.68 -4.33
CA GLN A 36 -0.15 1.87 -3.16
C GLN A 36 0.81 0.75 -3.55
N PHE A 37 0.56 0.09 -4.69
CA PHE A 37 1.44 -0.96 -5.20
C PHE A 37 2.63 -0.37 -5.97
N THR A 38 2.37 0.40 -7.03
CA THR A 38 3.39 0.69 -8.06
C THR A 38 4.47 1.66 -7.59
N ARG A 39 4.21 2.48 -6.57
CA ARG A 39 5.22 3.39 -6.00
C ARG A 39 6.18 2.68 -5.07
N HIS A 40 5.81 1.52 -4.51
CA HIS A 40 6.58 0.84 -3.47
C HIS A 40 7.10 -0.54 -3.89
N ILE A 41 6.33 -1.31 -4.64
CA ILE A 41 6.78 -2.58 -5.23
C ILE A 41 7.41 -2.26 -6.59
N ARG A 42 8.73 -2.38 -6.67
CA ARG A 42 9.53 -1.96 -7.83
C ARG A 42 10.18 -3.17 -8.51
N PRO A 43 10.51 -3.08 -9.82
CA PRO A 43 11.25 -4.12 -10.51
C PRO A 43 12.51 -4.51 -9.74
N GLY A 44 12.79 -5.81 -9.66
CA GLY A 44 13.93 -6.36 -8.93
C GLY A 44 13.62 -6.81 -7.50
N MET A 45 12.48 -6.40 -6.91
CA MET A 45 12.04 -6.93 -5.62
C MET A 45 11.57 -8.37 -5.74
N THR A 46 11.76 -9.15 -4.68
CA THR A 46 11.26 -10.54 -4.59
C THR A 46 9.88 -10.55 -3.93
N ILE A 47 8.87 -11.02 -4.63
CA ILE A 47 7.53 -11.23 -4.05
C ILE A 47 7.62 -12.38 -3.05
N LEU A 48 7.04 -12.16 -1.87
CA LEU A 48 6.94 -13.16 -0.81
C LEU A 48 5.49 -13.63 -0.69
N ASP A 49 5.31 -14.93 -0.47
CA ASP A 49 4.01 -15.45 -0.07
C ASP A 49 3.70 -14.99 1.36
N THR A 50 2.54 -14.35 1.54
CA THR A 50 2.06 -13.85 2.82
C THR A 50 1.14 -14.85 3.51
N GLY A 51 0.65 -15.88 2.80
CA GLY A 51 -0.44 -16.75 3.24
C GLY A 51 -1.79 -16.02 3.41
N ALA A 52 -1.88 -14.74 3.05
CA ALA A 52 -3.07 -13.91 3.21
C ALA A 52 -3.63 -13.51 1.85
N SER A 53 -4.92 -13.77 1.63
CA SER A 53 -5.60 -13.39 0.38
C SER A 53 -5.76 -11.88 0.18
N TYR A 54 -5.46 -11.09 1.20
CA TYR A 54 -5.65 -9.64 1.24
C TYR A 54 -4.34 -8.85 1.29
N ALA A 55 -3.18 -9.49 1.20
CA ALA A 55 -1.89 -8.82 1.30
C ALA A 55 -0.86 -9.33 0.27
N ALA A 56 -0.14 -8.39 -0.34
CA ALA A 56 1.04 -8.66 -1.14
C ALA A 56 2.29 -8.13 -0.41
N ALA A 57 3.38 -8.90 -0.43
CA ALA A 57 4.64 -8.48 0.15
C ALA A 57 5.78 -8.59 -0.86
N ALA A 58 6.70 -7.63 -0.83
CA ALA A 58 7.86 -7.58 -1.69
C ALA A 58 9.11 -7.20 -0.89
N LEU A 59 10.19 -7.98 -1.04
CA LEU A 59 11.48 -7.74 -0.40
C LEU A 59 12.47 -7.14 -1.39
N ASP A 60 12.99 -5.98 -1.03
CA ASP A 60 14.17 -5.35 -1.61
C ASP A 60 15.38 -5.70 -0.76
N ARG A 61 16.17 -6.70 -1.20
CA ARG A 61 17.36 -7.14 -0.46
C ARG A 61 18.46 -6.06 -0.43
N PRO A 62 18.83 -5.41 -1.55
CA PRO A 62 19.81 -4.32 -1.53
C PRO A 62 19.44 -3.20 -0.55
N ALA A 63 18.17 -2.77 -0.54
CA ALA A 63 17.72 -1.71 0.36
C ALA A 63 17.39 -2.20 1.78
N ARG A 64 17.44 -3.51 2.03
CA ARG A 64 17.02 -4.14 3.29
C ARG A 64 15.60 -3.70 3.69
N ARG A 65 14.68 -3.74 2.74
CA ARG A 65 13.33 -3.19 2.87
C ARG A 65 12.27 -4.22 2.51
N LEU A 66 11.29 -4.38 3.38
CA LEU A 66 10.06 -5.10 3.11
C LEU A 66 8.95 -4.09 2.87
N VAL A 67 8.26 -4.24 1.74
CA VAL A 67 7.03 -3.52 1.43
C VAL A 67 5.87 -4.49 1.59
N ILE A 68 4.85 -4.10 2.34
CA ILE A 68 3.59 -4.85 2.45
C ILE A 68 2.46 -3.94 1.98
N VAL A 69 1.68 -4.39 1.01
CA VAL A 69 0.44 -3.74 0.61
C VAL A 69 -0.72 -4.64 1.03
N ALA A 70 -1.60 -4.15 1.90
CA ALA A 70 -2.72 -4.91 2.43
C ALA A 70 -4.04 -4.16 2.25
N ALA A 71 -5.14 -4.90 2.18
CA ALA A 71 -6.47 -4.35 2.01
C ALA A 71 -7.41 -4.83 3.12
N ASN A 72 -8.16 -3.90 3.72
CA ASN A 72 -9.37 -4.22 4.47
C ASN A 72 -10.58 -4.06 3.55
N THR A 73 -11.13 -5.19 3.09
CA THR A 73 -12.32 -5.22 2.23
C THR A 73 -13.63 -5.26 3.02
N SER A 74 -13.59 -5.30 4.36
CA SER A 74 -14.77 -5.27 5.21
C SER A 74 -15.47 -3.91 5.20
N SER A 75 -16.74 -3.89 5.58
CA SER A 75 -17.50 -2.66 5.89
C SER A 75 -17.18 -2.10 7.28
N SER A 76 -16.38 -2.79 8.08
CA SER A 76 -15.94 -2.36 9.41
C SER A 76 -14.43 -2.17 9.46
N ALA A 77 -13.98 -1.25 10.33
CA ALA A 77 -12.56 -1.04 10.60
C ALA A 77 -11.96 -2.28 11.30
N GLN A 78 -10.68 -2.54 11.04
CA GLN A 78 -9.96 -3.70 11.57
C GLN A 78 -8.53 -3.30 11.90
N THR A 79 -7.93 -3.95 12.90
CA THR A 79 -6.48 -3.91 13.10
C THR A 79 -5.88 -5.15 12.48
N LEU A 80 -4.96 -4.98 11.53
CA LEU A 80 -4.21 -6.08 10.94
C LEU A 80 -2.84 -6.18 11.60
N THR A 81 -2.47 -7.38 12.02
CA THR A 81 -1.18 -7.65 12.67
C THR A 81 -0.30 -8.48 11.74
N PHE A 82 0.90 -8.00 11.49
CA PHE A 82 1.90 -8.66 10.66
C PHE A 82 3.01 -9.23 11.55
N ASP A 83 3.19 -10.55 11.48
CA ASP A 83 4.29 -11.24 12.14
C ASP A 83 5.53 -11.27 11.23
N LEU A 84 6.61 -10.68 11.70
CA LEU A 84 7.91 -10.59 11.04
C LEU A 84 8.93 -11.54 11.69
N SER A 85 8.50 -12.46 12.57
CA SER A 85 9.36 -13.37 13.33
C SER A 85 10.28 -14.25 12.47
N ARG A 86 9.89 -14.50 11.21
CA ARG A 86 10.67 -15.27 10.24
C ARG A 86 11.87 -14.51 9.65
N PHE A 87 11.92 -13.19 9.83
CA PHE A 87 13.10 -12.40 9.49
C PHE A 87 14.08 -12.39 10.67
N SER A 88 15.37 -12.48 10.37
CA SER A 88 16.41 -12.43 11.41
C SER A 88 16.41 -11.07 12.13
N ALA A 89 16.13 -9.98 11.40
CA ALA A 89 15.91 -8.65 11.96
C ALA A 89 14.85 -7.86 11.18
N ALA A 90 14.20 -6.94 11.89
CA ALA A 90 13.34 -5.87 11.36
C ALA A 90 13.47 -4.68 12.32
N THR A 91 13.98 -3.54 11.86
CA THR A 91 14.27 -2.41 12.76
C THR A 91 13.34 -1.23 12.55
N GLY A 92 12.79 -1.05 11.34
CA GLY A 92 12.11 0.19 10.98
C GLY A 92 13.06 1.39 11.00
N GLY A 93 12.47 2.58 11.01
CA GLY A 93 13.16 3.85 11.24
C GLY A 93 13.42 4.13 12.72
N PRO A 94 13.68 5.41 13.10
CA PRO A 94 13.85 5.81 14.49
C PRO A 94 12.72 5.30 15.39
N ALA A 95 13.07 4.73 16.54
CA ALA A 95 12.13 4.11 17.48
C ALA A 95 11.22 3.02 16.87
N GLY A 96 11.63 2.39 15.77
CA GLY A 96 10.82 1.36 15.11
C GLY A 96 9.75 1.90 14.16
N LEU A 97 9.82 3.18 13.77
CA LEU A 97 8.84 3.80 12.89
C LEU A 97 8.71 3.05 11.56
N VAL A 98 7.47 2.79 11.15
CA VAL A 98 7.11 2.22 9.85
C VAL A 98 6.27 3.26 9.10
N PRO A 99 6.85 3.95 8.10
CA PRO A 99 6.07 4.81 7.22
C PRO A 99 4.96 4.01 6.53
N ARG A 100 3.77 4.60 6.48
CA ARG A 100 2.63 4.00 5.79
C ARG A 100 1.90 5.00 4.90
N TRP A 101 1.24 4.49 3.87
CA TRP A 101 0.38 5.28 2.98
C TRP A 101 -1.01 4.68 2.99
N ASN A 102 -2.04 5.51 3.05
CA ASN A 102 -3.43 5.06 3.17
C ASN A 102 -4.30 5.55 2.01
N THR A 103 -5.24 4.70 1.59
CA THR A 103 -6.29 5.02 0.62
C THR A 103 -7.60 4.40 1.10
N VAL A 104 -8.64 5.21 1.31
CA VAL A 104 -9.99 4.73 1.65
C VAL A 104 -10.88 4.80 0.41
N THR A 105 -11.39 3.66 -0.05
CA THR A 105 -12.06 3.56 -1.35
C THR A 105 -13.46 4.18 -1.35
N THR A 106 -14.03 4.43 -0.18
CA THR A 106 -15.35 5.06 0.01
C THR A 106 -15.26 6.56 0.31
N GLY A 107 -14.07 7.16 0.24
CA GLY A 107 -13.83 8.57 0.55
C GLY A 107 -12.97 8.76 1.80
N GLY A 108 -12.17 9.84 1.82
CA GLY A 108 -11.16 10.10 2.85
C GLY A 108 -9.75 10.13 2.24
N ASP A 109 -8.80 9.46 2.90
CA ASP A 109 -7.41 9.40 2.47
C ASP A 109 -7.26 8.91 1.03
N ARG A 110 -6.38 9.58 0.28
CA ARG A 110 -6.04 9.27 -1.12
C ARG A 110 -4.53 9.25 -1.27
N TYR A 111 -3.93 8.09 -1.02
CA TYR A 111 -2.47 7.93 -0.90
C TYR A 111 -1.86 8.91 0.13
N THR A 112 -2.54 9.10 1.25
CA THR A 112 -2.08 9.98 2.33
C THR A 112 -0.96 9.29 3.10
N ALA A 113 0.18 9.98 3.28
CA ALA A 113 1.30 9.46 4.07
C ALA A 113 1.07 9.65 5.57
N HIS A 114 1.52 8.68 6.37
CA HIS A 114 1.44 8.68 7.83
C HIS A 114 2.74 8.15 8.45
N SER A 115 3.08 8.66 9.63
CA SER A 115 4.28 8.31 10.40
C SER A 115 3.94 8.07 11.88
N ASP A 116 2.95 7.22 12.12
CA ASP A 116 2.31 6.99 13.42
C ASP A 116 2.28 5.51 13.83
N THR A 117 2.92 4.65 13.04
CA THR A 117 2.91 3.20 13.22
C THR A 117 4.31 2.73 13.53
N TYR A 118 4.46 1.92 14.57
CA TYR A 118 5.76 1.52 15.10
C TYR A 118 5.81 0.00 15.28
N LEU A 119 6.99 -0.58 15.04
CA LEU A 119 7.25 -1.97 15.37
C LEU A 119 7.20 -2.18 16.88
N ASN A 120 6.64 -3.31 17.29
CA ASN A 120 6.77 -3.85 18.63
C ASN A 120 7.51 -5.19 18.54
N GLY A 121 8.83 -5.15 18.71
CA GLY A 121 9.71 -6.29 18.42
C GLY A 121 9.62 -6.69 16.94
N ARG A 122 9.25 -7.95 16.67
CA ARG A 122 9.03 -8.48 15.30
C ARG A 122 7.55 -8.49 14.91
N SER A 123 6.71 -7.67 15.55
CA SER A 123 5.28 -7.55 15.22
C SER A 123 4.93 -6.12 14.85
N LEU A 124 4.02 -5.97 13.89
CA LEU A 124 3.48 -4.69 13.45
C LEU A 124 1.96 -4.75 13.43
N SER A 125 1.31 -3.98 14.30
CA SER A 125 -0.16 -3.85 14.32
C SER A 125 -0.57 -2.52 13.70
N VAL A 126 -1.44 -2.57 12.70
CA VAL A 126 -1.84 -1.38 11.93
C VAL A 126 -3.36 -1.26 11.86
N PRO A 127 -3.94 -0.10 12.22
CA PRO A 127 -5.37 0.14 12.04
C PRO A 127 -5.70 0.39 10.57
N PHE A 128 -6.69 -0.33 10.05
CA PHE A 128 -7.28 -0.16 8.73
C PHE A 128 -8.73 0.29 8.88
N ALA A 129 -9.06 1.43 8.28
CA ALA A 129 -10.45 1.83 8.11
C ALA A 129 -11.23 0.80 7.27
N ALA A 130 -12.56 0.78 7.38
CA ALA A 130 -13.39 0.02 6.46
C ALA A 130 -13.06 0.40 5.01
N LYS A 131 -13.03 -0.58 4.10
CA LYS A 131 -12.79 -0.36 2.67
C LYS A 131 -11.51 0.46 2.39
N SER A 132 -10.38 0.02 2.93
CA SER A 132 -9.09 0.72 2.78
C SER A 132 -7.97 -0.17 2.26
N VAL A 133 -6.99 0.44 1.61
CA VAL A 133 -5.75 -0.18 1.17
C VAL A 133 -4.59 0.63 1.71
N GLN A 134 -3.63 -0.03 2.35
CA GLN A 134 -2.43 0.62 2.87
C GLN A 134 -1.16 -0.06 2.41
N THR A 135 -0.12 0.76 2.25
CA THR A 135 1.24 0.29 2.04
C THR A 135 2.08 0.59 3.27
N LEU A 136 2.84 -0.40 3.73
CA LEU A 136 3.73 -0.35 4.88
C LEU A 136 5.16 -0.55 4.36
N GLN A 137 6.08 0.31 4.80
CA GLN A 137 7.50 0.19 4.47
C GLN A 137 8.31 -0.12 5.73
N ILE A 138 8.80 -1.34 5.84
CA ILE A 138 9.61 -1.80 6.96
C ILE A 138 11.06 -1.88 6.50
N ASP A 139 11.90 -1.02 7.07
CA ASP A 139 13.34 -0.97 6.79
C ASP A 139 14.16 -1.81 7.79
N GLY A 140 15.43 -2.06 7.43
CA GLY A 140 16.38 -2.81 8.25
C GLY A 140 16.16 -4.32 8.27
N ILE A 141 15.43 -4.84 7.28
CA ILE A 141 15.13 -6.26 7.15
C ILE A 141 16.41 -7.06 6.87
N THR A 142 16.53 -8.20 7.54
CA THR A 142 17.52 -9.24 7.20
C THR A 142 16.83 -10.60 7.14
N VAL A 143 17.24 -11.44 6.19
CA VAL A 143 16.76 -12.81 5.98
C VAL A 143 17.79 -13.81 6.44
#